data_AF-A0A9P8ITJ7-F1
#
_entry.id   AF-A0A9P8ITJ7-F1
#
_cell.length_a   1.000
_cell.length_b   1.000
_cell.length_c   1.000
_cell.angle_alpha   90.00
_cell.angle_beta   90.00
_cell.angle_gamma   90.00
#
_symmetry.space_group_name_H-M   'P 1'
#
loop_
_entity.id
_entity.type
_entity.pdbx_description
1 polymer ?
#
loop_
_entity_poly.entity_id
_entity_poly.type
_entity_poly.pdbx_seq_one_letter_code
_entity_poly.pdbx_strand_id
1 'polypeptide(L)'
;MNAGPFTNYYLGYPDTDEHRANPAQFGADTSKVFQFTTGLLELFHVHGSEKQQPGFYHNGNTPESLGFGHLGFTVPDARAAVARLKAHGVRVFKDFGVANKETIPISDWENKHGVGIEVKGTESELHPMFKKAYESIALVQDPEKSSHNNEVLLHAQIDNTTAKPIKVF
;
A
#
# COMPACT_ATOMS: atom_id res chain seq x y z
N MET A 1 7.44 -9.64 1.37
CA MET A 1 8.49 -8.68 0.96
C MET A 1 8.96 -7.93 2.20
N ASN A 2 10.26 -7.86 2.47
CA ASN A 2 10.78 -7.01 3.56
C ASN A 2 11.16 -5.65 2.99
N ALA A 3 10.49 -4.60 3.45
CA ALA A 3 10.70 -3.23 2.97
C ALA A 3 11.58 -2.40 3.91
N GLY A 4 12.11 -3.03 4.97
CA GLY A 4 12.85 -2.38 6.03
C GLY A 4 12.03 -2.32 7.32
N PRO A 5 11.28 -1.22 7.55
CA PRO A 5 10.51 -1.04 8.80
C PRO A 5 9.26 -1.93 8.93
N PHE A 6 8.91 -2.70 7.89
CA PHE A 6 7.79 -3.62 7.89
C PHE A 6 8.01 -4.75 6.89
N THR A 7 7.19 -5.79 7.03
CA THR A 7 7.07 -6.89 6.09
C THR A 7 5.65 -6.94 5.54
N ASN A 8 5.54 -6.98 4.21
CA ASN A 8 4.27 -7.23 3.53
C ASN A 8 4.11 -8.73 3.27
N TYR A 9 2.97 -9.25 3.70
CA TYR A 9 2.47 -10.56 3.30
C TYR A 9 1.32 -10.34 2.32
N TYR A 10 1.21 -11.21 1.31
CA TYR A 10 0.10 -11.17 0.36
C TYR A 10 -0.67 -12.47 0.48
N LEU A 11 -1.97 -12.36 0.71
CA LEU A 11 -2.91 -13.46 0.56
C LEU A 11 -3.55 -13.32 -0.83
N GLY A 12 -3.29 -14.29 -1.69
CA GLY A 12 -3.84 -14.34 -3.05
C GLY A 12 -4.56 -15.66 -3.29
N TYR A 13 -5.41 -15.66 -4.30
CA TYR A 13 -6.11 -16.88 -4.74
C TYR A 13 -5.41 -17.45 -5.99
N PRO A 14 -4.98 -18.72 -5.97
CA PRO A 14 -4.39 -19.34 -7.16
C PRO A 14 -5.42 -19.56 -8.28
N ASP A 15 -5.22 -18.91 -9.42
CA ASP A 15 -6.20 -18.92 -10.51
C ASP A 15 -6.07 -20.15 -11.43
N THR A 16 -4.92 -20.82 -11.46
CA THR A 16 -4.65 -22.01 -12.29
C THR A 16 -4.62 -23.30 -11.47
N ASP A 17 -4.88 -24.45 -12.10
CA ASP A 17 -4.77 -25.74 -11.44
C ASP A 17 -3.32 -26.03 -11.01
N GLU A 18 -2.35 -25.58 -11.80
CA GLU A 18 -0.93 -25.69 -11.49
C GLU A 18 -0.56 -24.91 -10.22
N HIS A 19 -1.05 -23.67 -10.09
CA HIS A 19 -0.81 -22.86 -8.90
C HIS A 19 -1.61 -23.35 -7.68
N ARG A 20 -2.80 -23.93 -7.87
CA ARG A 20 -3.55 -24.61 -6.80
C ARG A 20 -2.83 -25.86 -6.29
N ALA A 21 -2.23 -26.64 -7.19
CA ALA A 21 -1.47 -27.83 -6.85
C ALA A 21 -0.12 -27.52 -6.20
N ASN A 22 0.45 -26.32 -6.44
CA ASN A 22 1.71 -25.90 -5.87
C ASN A 22 1.69 -24.44 -5.35
N PRO A 23 1.21 -24.22 -4.11
CA PRO A 23 1.14 -22.89 -3.50
C PRO A 23 2.49 -22.18 -3.35
N ALA A 24 3.59 -22.92 -3.19
CA ALA A 24 4.92 -22.33 -3.12
C ALA A 24 5.34 -21.72 -4.46
N GLN A 25 5.05 -22.43 -5.56
CA GLN A 25 5.27 -21.91 -6.91
C GLN A 25 4.37 -20.71 -7.21
N PHE A 26 3.10 -20.77 -6.81
CA PHE A 26 2.18 -19.62 -6.89
C PHE A 26 2.75 -18.38 -6.21
N GLY A 27 3.22 -18.52 -4.97
CA GLY A 27 3.83 -17.42 -4.23
C GLY A 27 5.10 -16.88 -4.92
N ALA A 28 5.96 -17.76 -5.40
CA ALA A 28 7.19 -17.37 -6.10
C ALA A 28 6.91 -16.59 -7.39
N ASP A 29 5.95 -17.04 -8.20
CA ASP A 29 5.60 -16.37 -9.45
C ASP A 29 4.84 -15.08 -9.22
N THR A 30 3.84 -15.11 -8.33
CA THR A 30 3.07 -13.92 -7.94
C THR A 30 3.97 -12.83 -7.39
N SER A 31 4.98 -13.17 -6.58
CA SER A 31 5.90 -12.16 -6.02
C SER A 31 6.66 -11.34 -7.06
N LYS A 32 6.84 -11.87 -8.28
CA LYS A 32 7.53 -11.19 -9.38
C LYS A 32 6.62 -10.19 -10.11
N VAL A 33 5.30 -10.41 -10.03
CA VAL A 33 4.29 -9.67 -10.80
C VAL A 33 3.12 -9.20 -9.95
N PHE A 34 3.27 -9.10 -8.63
CA PHE A 34 2.17 -8.89 -7.68
C PHE A 34 1.36 -7.62 -7.98
N GLN A 35 1.99 -6.58 -8.55
CA GLN A 35 1.32 -5.38 -9.05
C GLN A 35 0.31 -5.65 -10.19
N PHE A 36 0.45 -6.76 -10.91
CA PHE A 36 -0.44 -7.23 -11.98
C PHE A 36 -1.39 -8.34 -11.52
N THR A 37 -1.24 -8.85 -10.30
CA THR A 37 -2.08 -9.94 -9.79
C THR A 37 -3.36 -9.36 -9.20
N THR A 38 -4.50 -9.83 -9.71
CA THR A 38 -5.82 -9.38 -9.25
C THR A 38 -6.16 -10.06 -7.92
N GLY A 39 -6.85 -9.34 -7.03
CA GLY A 39 -7.41 -9.93 -5.81
C GLY A 39 -6.39 -10.32 -4.75
N LEU A 40 -5.27 -9.59 -4.65
CA LEU A 40 -4.34 -9.73 -3.54
C LEU A 40 -4.81 -8.91 -2.33
N LEU A 41 -4.85 -9.56 -1.17
CA LEU A 41 -4.96 -8.89 0.11
C LEU A 41 -3.56 -8.68 0.69
N GLU A 42 -3.16 -7.42 0.82
CA GLU A 42 -1.91 -7.01 1.44
C GLU A 42 -2.07 -6.92 2.97
N LEU A 43 -1.22 -7.64 3.69
CA LEU A 43 -1.14 -7.67 5.14
C LEU A 43 0.18 -7.02 5.56
N PHE A 44 0.07 -5.90 6.24
CA PHE A 44 1.20 -5.07 6.64
C PHE A 44 1.62 -5.41 8.07
N HIS A 45 2.86 -5.87 8.25
CA HIS A 45 3.42 -6.11 9.58
C HIS A 45 4.56 -5.13 9.87
N VAL A 46 4.29 -4.12 10.70
CA VAL A 46 5.28 -3.12 11.12
C VAL A 46 6.18 -3.71 12.19
N HIS A 47 7.49 -3.72 11.97
CA HIS A 47 8.42 -4.28 12.95
C HIS A 47 8.46 -3.41 14.22
N GLY A 48 8.50 -4.06 15.39
CA GLY A 48 8.45 -3.41 16.70
C GLY A 48 7.02 -3.24 17.25
N SER A 49 6.00 -3.46 16.43
CA SER A 49 4.60 -3.47 16.85
C SER A 49 4.28 -4.61 17.82
N GLU A 50 4.98 -5.74 17.73
CA GLU A 50 4.82 -6.91 18.59
C GLU A 50 5.22 -6.65 20.05
N LYS A 51 5.91 -5.54 20.31
CA LYS A 51 6.34 -5.08 21.65
C LYS A 51 5.37 -4.06 22.24
N GLN A 52 4.36 -3.64 21.48
CA GLN A 52 3.35 -2.68 21.94
C GLN A 52 2.28 -3.36 22.79
N GLN A 53 1.51 -2.56 23.52
CA GLN A 53 0.43 -3.08 24.36
C GLN A 53 -0.67 -3.73 23.49
N PRO A 54 -1.43 -4.69 24.06
CA PRO A 54 -2.59 -5.26 23.38
C PRO A 54 -3.54 -4.18 22.88
N GLY A 55 -4.01 -4.32 21.64
CA GLY A 55 -4.87 -3.31 20.99
C GLY A 55 -4.12 -2.26 20.16
N PHE A 56 -2.79 -2.36 20.05
CA PHE A 56 -2.00 -1.49 19.17
C PHE A 56 -2.44 -1.56 17.70
N TYR A 57 -2.74 -2.77 17.20
CA TYR A 57 -3.40 -2.95 15.91
C TYR A 57 -4.91 -3.03 16.06
N HIS A 58 -5.62 -2.29 15.22
CA HIS A 58 -7.06 -2.45 15.03
C HIS A 58 -7.33 -3.53 13.99
N ASN A 59 -8.27 -4.42 14.29
CA ASN A 59 -8.63 -5.52 13.39
C ASN A 59 -9.64 -5.12 12.30
N GLY A 60 -9.98 -3.83 12.18
CA GLY A 60 -10.95 -3.35 11.21
C GLY A 60 -12.40 -3.79 11.48
N ASN A 61 -12.68 -4.48 12.59
CA ASN A 61 -13.99 -5.08 12.86
C ASN A 61 -14.68 -4.47 14.09
N THR A 62 -14.08 -3.47 14.74
CA THR A 62 -14.66 -2.80 15.91
C THR A 62 -14.50 -1.28 15.78
N PRO A 63 -15.57 -0.48 15.99
CA PRO A 63 -15.47 0.98 15.97
C PRO A 63 -14.47 1.51 17.01
N GLU A 64 -13.85 2.67 16.78
CA GLU A 64 -13.97 3.53 15.59
C GLU A 64 -13.18 3.07 14.34
N SER A 65 -12.32 2.06 14.47
CA SER A 65 -11.41 1.62 13.39
C SER A 65 -12.01 0.44 12.60
N LEU A 66 -12.96 0.74 11.72
CA LEU A 66 -13.61 -0.23 10.84
C LEU A 66 -12.96 -0.27 9.44
N GLY A 67 -12.65 -1.47 8.93
CA GLY A 67 -12.33 -1.76 7.52
C GLY A 67 -10.84 -1.99 7.19
N PHE A 68 -10.59 -2.15 5.88
CA PHE A 68 -9.25 -2.14 5.29
C PHE A 68 -8.72 -0.70 5.30
N GLY A 69 -7.43 -0.52 5.64
CA GLY A 69 -6.80 0.82 5.68
C GLY A 69 -6.76 1.51 4.31
N HIS A 70 -6.62 0.73 3.22
CA HIS A 70 -6.53 1.22 1.85
C HIS A 70 -7.15 0.26 0.85
N LEU A 71 -7.65 0.78 -0.28
CA LEU A 71 -8.03 0.00 -1.46
C LEU A 71 -7.08 0.33 -2.61
N GLY A 72 -6.32 -0.66 -3.09
CA GLY A 72 -5.31 -0.51 -4.14
C GLY A 72 -5.85 -0.79 -5.54
N PHE A 73 -5.65 0.15 -6.48
CA PHE A 73 -5.86 -0.09 -7.91
C PHE A 73 -4.58 0.07 -8.69
N THR A 74 -4.31 -0.88 -9.58
CA THR A 74 -3.23 -0.75 -10.55
C THR A 74 -3.72 -0.08 -11.82
N VAL A 75 -3.05 0.99 -12.24
CA VAL A 75 -3.39 1.77 -13.44
C VAL A 75 -2.24 1.83 -14.45
N PRO A 76 -2.51 1.90 -15.76
CA PRO A 76 -1.47 1.95 -16.80
C PRO A 76 -0.57 3.19 -16.75
N ASP A 77 -1.09 4.31 -16.25
CA ASP A 77 -0.36 5.56 -16.04
C ASP A 77 -0.96 6.30 -14.84
N ALA A 78 -0.25 6.34 -13.71
CA ALA A 78 -0.76 7.04 -12.54
C ALA A 78 -0.71 8.56 -12.65
N ARG A 79 0.23 9.15 -13.40
CA ARG A 79 0.23 10.61 -13.58
C ARG A 79 -1.04 11.03 -14.30
N ALA A 80 -1.41 10.30 -15.35
CA ALA A 80 -2.66 10.52 -16.07
C ALA A 80 -3.90 10.24 -15.19
N ALA A 81 -3.90 9.14 -14.43
CA ALA A 81 -5.01 8.81 -13.53
C ALA A 81 -5.22 9.86 -12.43
N VAL A 82 -4.14 10.29 -11.76
CA VAL A 82 -4.17 11.35 -10.74
C VAL A 82 -4.62 12.67 -11.35
N ALA A 83 -4.13 13.06 -12.53
CA ALA A 83 -4.57 14.27 -13.21
C ALA A 83 -6.08 14.25 -13.52
N ARG A 84 -6.59 13.11 -13.99
CA ARG A 84 -8.03 12.91 -14.21
C ARG A 84 -8.83 13.04 -12.92
N LEU A 85 -8.38 12.42 -11.82
CA LEU A 85 -9.06 12.49 -10.53
C LEU A 85 -9.08 13.92 -9.97
N LYS A 86 -7.95 14.65 -10.06
CA LYS A 86 -7.88 16.07 -9.71
C LYS A 86 -8.89 16.90 -10.51
N ALA A 87 -9.01 16.65 -11.82
CA ALA A 87 -9.97 17.36 -12.67
C ALA A 87 -11.44 17.10 -12.29
N HIS A 88 -11.72 15.98 -11.61
CA HIS A 88 -13.03 15.63 -11.06
C HIS A 88 -13.21 16.01 -9.58
N GLY A 89 -12.31 16.83 -9.01
CA GLY A 89 -12.43 17.33 -7.64
C GLY A 89 -12.02 16.34 -6.54
N VAL A 90 -11.41 15.21 -6.91
CA VAL A 90 -10.88 14.26 -5.92
C VAL A 90 -9.64 14.84 -5.25
N ARG A 91 -9.63 14.83 -3.91
CA ARG A 91 -8.48 15.30 -3.14
C ARG A 91 -7.33 14.30 -3.21
N VAL A 92 -6.18 14.79 -3.65
CA VAL A 92 -4.92 14.03 -3.63
C VAL A 92 -4.25 14.25 -2.29
N PHE A 93 -4.12 13.17 -1.51
CA PHE A 93 -3.39 13.18 -0.25
C PHE A 93 -1.88 13.10 -0.48
N LYS A 94 -1.48 12.23 -1.43
CA LYS A 94 -0.09 12.04 -1.83
C LYS A 94 0.01 11.95 -3.35
N ASP A 95 0.77 12.86 -3.94
CA ASP A 95 0.97 12.87 -5.39
C ASP A 95 1.95 11.78 -5.84
N PHE A 96 1.89 11.42 -7.13
CA PHE A 96 2.79 10.43 -7.72
C PHE A 96 4.24 10.93 -7.73
N GLY A 97 5.18 10.10 -7.30
CA GLY A 97 6.60 10.45 -7.15
C GLY A 97 6.93 11.24 -5.88
N VAL A 98 5.95 11.56 -5.03
CA VAL A 98 6.21 12.15 -3.71
C VAL A 98 6.45 11.02 -2.71
N ALA A 99 7.52 11.06 -1.93
CA ALA A 99 7.74 10.15 -0.81
C ALA A 99 8.52 10.88 0.29
N ASN A 100 7.79 11.41 1.26
CA ASN A 100 8.30 12.13 2.42
C ASN A 100 7.54 11.71 3.68
N LYS A 101 8.03 12.12 4.84
CA LYS A 101 7.46 11.70 6.13
C LYS A 101 6.01 12.14 6.29
N GLU A 102 5.64 13.27 5.71
CA GLU A 102 4.29 13.85 5.79
C GLU A 102 3.24 13.06 5.01
N THR A 103 3.66 12.24 4.03
CA THR A 103 2.76 11.51 3.13
C THR A 103 2.78 10.01 3.32
N ILE A 104 3.56 9.51 4.28
CA ILE A 104 3.74 8.09 4.55
C ILE A 104 3.12 7.74 5.90
N PRO A 105 2.43 6.59 6.03
CA PRO A 105 1.71 6.21 7.23
C PRO A 105 2.64 5.67 8.33
N ILE A 106 3.60 6.49 8.79
CA ILE A 106 4.32 6.27 10.04
C ILE A 106 4.17 7.53 10.88
N SER A 107 3.32 7.46 11.90
CA SER A 107 3.03 8.58 12.79
C SER A 107 4.26 9.00 13.61
N ASP A 108 4.27 10.25 14.06
CA ASP A 108 5.28 10.72 15.02
C ASP A 108 5.26 9.92 16.32
N TRP A 109 4.10 9.38 16.70
CA TRP A 109 3.98 8.49 17.85
C TRP A 109 4.72 7.18 17.62
N GLU A 110 4.50 6.52 16.48
CA GLU A 110 5.16 5.25 16.14
C GLU A 110 6.68 5.41 16.11
N ASN A 111 7.16 6.48 15.45
CA ASN A 111 8.57 6.81 15.40
C ASN A 111 9.19 6.97 16.81
N LYS A 112 8.54 7.74 17.70
CA LYS A 112 9.03 7.96 19.08
C LYS A 112 9.09 6.69 19.92
N HIS A 113 8.28 5.67 19.59
CA HIS A 113 8.23 4.39 20.29
C HIS A 113 9.03 3.30 19.58
N GLY A 114 9.81 3.66 18.55
CA GLY A 114 10.66 2.72 17.81
C GLY A 114 9.88 1.74 16.94
N VAL A 115 8.65 2.09 16.56
CA VAL A 115 7.81 1.34 15.62
C VAL A 115 8.06 1.88 14.22
N GLY A 116 8.30 0.99 13.25
CA GLY A 116 8.47 1.40 11.86
C GLY A 116 9.80 2.12 11.57
N ILE A 117 10.85 1.86 12.37
CA ILE A 117 12.20 2.41 12.13
C ILE A 117 13.18 1.29 11.79
N GLU A 118 14.02 1.53 10.79
CA GLU A 118 15.07 0.58 10.38
C GLU A 118 16.43 0.86 11.04
N VAL A 119 16.70 2.12 11.37
CA VAL A 119 17.91 2.55 12.09
C VAL A 119 17.51 3.37 13.30
N LYS A 120 17.93 2.91 14.49
CA LYS A 120 17.68 3.60 15.76
C LYS A 120 18.41 4.96 15.75
N GLY A 121 17.67 6.07 15.79
CA GLY A 121 18.23 7.43 15.85
C GLY A 121 18.20 8.22 14.53
N THR A 122 17.65 7.68 13.44
CA THR A 122 17.40 8.43 12.19
C THR A 122 15.95 8.90 12.15
N GLU A 123 15.59 9.85 13.01
CA GLU A 123 14.20 10.35 13.12
C GLU A 123 13.72 11.13 11.88
N SER A 124 14.62 11.42 10.94
CA SER A 124 14.41 12.35 9.83
C SER A 124 14.48 11.74 8.43
N GLU A 125 14.89 10.47 8.27
CA GLU A 125 15.08 9.89 6.92
C GLU A 125 14.33 8.56 6.74
N LEU A 126 13.53 8.49 5.67
CA LEU A 126 12.87 7.26 5.23
C LEU A 126 13.91 6.27 4.73
N HIS A 127 13.71 4.99 5.04
CA HIS A 127 14.55 3.95 4.45
C HIS A 127 14.51 4.00 2.91
N PRO A 128 15.64 3.88 2.19
CA PRO A 128 15.67 4.01 0.73
C PRO A 128 14.75 3.04 -0.02
N MET A 129 14.63 1.78 0.45
CA MET A 129 13.72 0.82 -0.19
C MET A 129 12.25 1.22 0.01
N PHE A 130 11.95 1.75 1.19
CA PHE A 130 10.61 2.21 1.53
C PHE A 130 10.23 3.46 0.76
N LYS A 131 11.14 4.42 0.66
CA LYS A 131 10.98 5.62 -0.18
C LYS A 131 10.69 5.24 -1.63
N LYS A 132 11.51 4.35 -2.20
CA LYS A 132 11.36 3.88 -3.59
C LYS A 132 10.00 3.22 -3.84
N ALA A 133 9.52 2.40 -2.90
CA ALA A 133 8.21 1.77 -3.00
C ALA A 133 7.07 2.81 -2.96
N TYR A 134 7.19 3.85 -2.12
CA TYR A 134 6.15 4.88 -2.04
C TYR A 134 6.19 5.86 -3.20
N GLU A 135 7.33 6.11 -3.85
CA GLU A 135 7.40 6.97 -5.04
C GLU A 135 6.55 6.44 -6.21
N SER A 136 6.32 5.12 -6.32
CA SER A 136 5.47 4.52 -7.37
C SER A 136 3.97 4.55 -7.08
N ILE A 137 3.58 5.21 -5.98
CA ILE A 137 2.21 5.20 -5.46
C ILE A 137 1.66 6.63 -5.38
N ALA A 138 0.37 6.81 -5.66
CA ALA A 138 -0.39 8.00 -5.29
C ALA A 138 -1.51 7.63 -4.32
N LEU A 139 -1.85 8.53 -3.41
CA LEU A 139 -2.98 8.37 -2.48
C LEU A 139 -4.01 9.45 -2.76
N VAL A 140 -5.25 9.03 -2.93
CA VAL A 140 -6.39 9.93 -3.11
C VAL A 140 -7.45 9.62 -2.07
N GLN A 141 -8.22 10.64 -1.68
CA GLN A 141 -9.32 10.45 -0.73
C GLN A 141 -10.58 10.00 -1.46
N ASP A 142 -11.40 9.20 -0.79
CA ASP A 142 -12.75 8.87 -1.26
C ASP A 142 -13.55 10.17 -1.47
N PRO A 143 -14.05 10.44 -2.70
CA PRO A 143 -14.79 11.67 -2.99
C PRO A 143 -16.15 11.76 -2.28
N GLU A 144 -16.75 10.64 -1.86
CA GLU A 144 -18.12 10.60 -1.33
C GLU A 144 -18.20 10.67 0.20
N LYS A 145 -17.08 10.66 0.93
CA LYS A 145 -17.08 10.68 2.41
C LYS A 145 -16.20 11.78 3.00
N SER A 146 -16.83 12.86 3.43
CA SER A 146 -16.20 13.95 4.18
C SER A 146 -15.98 13.65 5.68
N SER A 147 -16.20 12.42 6.17
CA SER A 147 -16.23 12.13 7.62
C SER A 147 -15.46 10.90 8.09
N HIS A 148 -14.89 10.07 7.22
CA HIS A 148 -14.12 8.89 7.63
C HIS A 148 -12.90 8.72 6.71
N ASN A 149 -11.72 8.54 7.30
CA ASN A 149 -10.40 8.49 6.66
C ASN A 149 -10.19 7.24 5.78
N ASN A 150 -11.09 6.95 4.85
CA ASN A 150 -10.90 5.89 3.88
C ASN A 150 -10.07 6.47 2.72
N GLU A 151 -8.80 6.09 2.68
CA GLU A 151 -7.88 6.47 1.61
C GLU A 151 -7.91 5.42 0.50
N VAL A 152 -8.08 5.86 -0.74
CA VAL A 152 -7.94 5.01 -1.93
C VAL A 152 -6.49 5.12 -2.41
N LEU A 153 -5.85 3.97 -2.50
CA LEU A 153 -4.47 3.80 -2.95
C LEU A 153 -4.49 3.56 -4.46
N LEU A 154 -3.78 4.42 -5.21
CA LEU A 154 -3.56 4.22 -6.63
C LEU A 154 -2.10 3.86 -6.87
N HIS A 155 -1.87 2.65 -7.36
CA HIS A 155 -0.54 2.20 -7.74
C HIS A 155 -0.35 2.40 -9.25
N ALA A 156 0.70 3.11 -9.63
CA ALA A 156 1.10 3.23 -11.03
C ALA A 156 1.82 1.99 -11.53
N GLN A 157 1.54 1.61 -12.77
CA GLN A 157 2.50 0.85 -13.58
C GLN A 157 3.20 1.76 -14.57
N ILE A 158 4.48 1.47 -14.84
CA ILE A 158 5.17 1.86 -16.06
C ILE A 158 5.44 0.55 -16.78
N ASP A 159 4.58 0.18 -17.73
CA ASP A 159 4.83 -0.92 -18.66
C ASP A 159 5.02 -0.35 -20.06
N ASN A 160 6.26 -0.39 -20.57
CA ASN A 160 6.60 0.04 -21.92
C ASN A 160 6.25 -1.02 -22.99
N THR A 161 5.59 -2.11 -22.61
CA THR A 161 5.25 -3.22 -23.50
C THR A 161 3.83 -3.74 -23.22
N THR A 162 2.86 -3.16 -23.93
CA THR A 162 1.51 -3.73 -24.14
C THR A 162 0.56 -3.81 -22.92
N ALA A 163 0.15 -2.68 -22.35
CA ALA A 163 -0.94 -2.66 -21.38
C ALA A 163 -2.33 -2.62 -22.06
N LYS A 164 -3.12 -3.70 -21.91
CA LYS A 164 -4.58 -3.67 -22.13
C LYS A 164 -5.24 -2.85 -21.00
N PRO A 165 -6.27 -2.03 -21.29
CA PRO A 165 -6.92 -1.20 -20.28
C PRO A 165 -7.65 -2.06 -19.25
N ILE A 166 -7.32 -1.88 -17.97
CA ILE A 166 -8.10 -2.41 -16.85
C ILE A 166 -9.32 -1.50 -16.68
N LYS A 167 -10.52 -2.06 -16.85
CA LYS A 167 -11.79 -1.37 -16.56
C LYS A 167 -11.98 -1.34 -15.05
N VAL A 168 -11.97 -0.14 -14.48
CA VAL A 168 -12.43 0.11 -13.12
C VAL A 168 -13.94 0.33 -13.19
N PHE A 169 -14.71 -0.43 -12.40
CA PHE A 169 -16.10 -0.12 -12.07
C PHE A 169 -16.11 0.73 -10.81
#